data_AF-A0A371JZ96-F1
#
_entry.id   AF-A0A371JZ96-F1
#
_cell.length_a   1.000
_cell.length_b   1.000
_cell.length_c   1.000
_cell.angle_alpha   90.00
_cell.angle_beta   90.00
_cell.angle_gamma   90.00
#
_symmetry.space_group_name_H-M   'P 1'
#
loop_
_entity.id
_entity.type
_entity.pdbx_description
1 polymer ?
#
loop_
_entity_poly.entity_id
_entity_poly.type
_entity_poly.pdbx_seq_one_letter_code
_entity_poly.pdbx_strand_id
1 'polypeptide(L)'
;MRHRTLIPAALAALLVGLLVAPAHAQDERALARAAFERARPMMGEMAKKAFAEGIANADTSDFGGCVEAERQMRTDLERDATPLVMELFFSTEMRDRMEQILVDVFDADQLKIAADGGDPPSTPEQTRKMGERFEQLSADFQQRLAQDPRVMKVIAESALRSQALLKQCQARDEG
;
A
#
# COMPACT_ATOMS: atom_id res chain seq x y z
N MET A 1 -33.74 9.20 -53.77
CA MET A 1 -33.58 8.09 -52.80
C MET A 1 -32.14 7.59 -52.89
N ARG A 2 -31.42 7.58 -51.75
CA ARG A 2 -30.44 6.55 -51.28
C ARG A 2 -29.32 6.11 -52.26
N HIS A 3 -28.01 6.21 -51.99
CA HIS A 3 -27.25 6.06 -50.74
C HIS A 3 -25.92 6.87 -50.71
N ARG A 4 -25.62 7.35 -49.50
CA ARG A 4 -24.41 8.02 -48.98
C ARG A 4 -23.11 7.21 -49.23
N THR A 5 -22.02 7.85 -49.66
CA THR A 5 -20.89 8.32 -48.81
C THR A 5 -20.52 7.41 -47.63
N LEU A 6 -19.26 6.98 -47.56
CA LEU A 6 -18.38 6.83 -46.37
C LEU A 6 -17.14 5.99 -46.77
N ILE A 7 -16.02 6.13 -46.05
CA ILE A 7 -14.67 5.55 -46.31
C ILE A 7 -13.79 6.47 -47.22
N PRO A 8 -13.53 7.72 -46.80
CA PRO A 8 -12.20 7.97 -46.21
C PRO A 8 -12.22 8.90 -44.98
N ALA A 9 -13.38 9.36 -44.52
CA ALA A 9 -13.49 10.18 -43.32
C ALA A 9 -13.24 9.40 -42.01
N ALA A 10 -13.26 8.05 -42.05
CA ALA A 10 -13.02 7.22 -40.88
C ALA A 10 -11.53 7.15 -40.47
N LEU A 11 -10.58 7.46 -41.36
CA LEU A 11 -9.15 7.46 -41.02
C LEU A 11 -8.65 8.82 -40.51
N ALA A 12 -9.31 9.92 -40.89
CA ALA A 12 -8.98 11.26 -40.39
C ALA A 12 -9.54 11.52 -38.98
N ALA A 13 -10.65 10.87 -38.60
CA ALA A 13 -11.18 10.94 -37.24
C ALA A 13 -10.32 10.15 -36.22
N LEU A 14 -9.55 9.16 -36.67
CA LEU A 14 -8.65 8.37 -35.82
C LEU A 14 -7.33 9.10 -35.50
N LEU A 15 -6.97 10.16 -36.24
CA LEU A 15 -5.74 10.93 -36.02
C LEU A 15 -5.95 12.27 -35.29
N VAL A 16 -7.20 12.72 -35.13
CA VAL A 16 -7.53 13.90 -34.29
C VAL A 16 -7.90 13.49 -32.85
N GLY A 17 -8.19 12.21 -32.61
CA GLY A 17 -8.39 11.66 -31.26
C GLY A 17 -7.12 11.51 -30.41
N LEU A 18 -5.95 11.90 -30.93
CA LEU A 18 -4.65 11.62 -30.31
C LEU A 18 -3.99 12.81 -29.58
N LEU A 19 -4.68 13.95 -29.39
CA LEU A 19 -4.02 15.15 -28.80
C LEU A 19 -4.84 15.89 -27.73
N VAL A 20 -5.83 15.23 -27.12
CA VAL A 20 -6.46 15.73 -25.88
C VAL A 20 -6.45 14.62 -24.83
N ALA A 21 -5.27 14.09 -24.51
CA ALA A 21 -5.01 13.95 -23.09
C ALA A 21 -5.00 15.39 -22.54
N PRO A 22 -5.70 15.70 -21.44
CA PRO A 22 -5.54 17.02 -20.84
C PRO A 22 -4.05 17.15 -20.55
N ALA A 23 -3.35 18.10 -21.16
CA ALA A 23 -1.95 18.36 -20.83
C ALA A 23 -1.78 18.56 -19.30
N HIS A 24 -2.85 19.00 -18.64
CA HIS A 24 -2.96 19.18 -17.19
C HIS A 24 -2.91 17.86 -16.41
N ALA A 25 -3.44 16.76 -16.95
CA ALA A 25 -3.44 15.47 -16.26
C ALA A 25 -2.03 14.87 -16.15
N GLN A 26 -1.14 15.19 -17.10
CA GLN A 26 0.24 14.75 -17.07
C GLN A 26 1.08 15.57 -16.07
N ASP A 27 0.80 16.87 -15.96
CA ASP A 27 1.41 17.75 -14.96
C ASP A 27 0.96 17.40 -13.53
N GLU A 28 -0.34 17.16 -13.31
CA GLU A 28 -0.89 16.74 -12.02
C GLU A 28 -0.31 15.40 -11.55
N ARG A 29 -0.19 14.42 -12.46
CA ARG A 29 0.41 13.13 -12.11
C ARG A 29 1.89 13.28 -11.77
N ALA A 30 2.63 14.16 -12.46
CA ALA A 30 4.02 14.44 -12.11
C ALA A 30 4.15 15.11 -10.74
N LEU A 31 3.23 16.03 -10.40
CA LEU A 31 3.18 16.67 -9.07
C LEU A 31 2.80 15.68 -7.97
N ALA A 32 1.78 14.84 -8.19
CA ALA A 32 1.41 13.77 -7.27
C ALA A 32 2.56 12.78 -7.03
N ARG A 33 3.29 12.45 -8.10
CA ARG A 33 4.49 11.61 -8.03
C ARG A 33 5.58 12.25 -7.16
N ALA A 34 5.83 13.54 -7.33
CA ALA A 34 6.80 14.29 -6.55
C ALA A 34 6.38 14.38 -5.06
N ALA A 35 5.12 14.69 -4.80
CA ALA A 35 4.54 14.72 -3.45
C ALA A 35 4.65 13.34 -2.76
N PHE A 36 4.35 12.26 -3.48
CA PHE A 36 4.50 10.90 -2.96
C PHE A 36 5.95 10.58 -2.58
N GLU A 37 6.91 10.82 -3.48
CA GLU A 37 8.34 10.56 -3.19
C GLU A 37 8.84 11.40 -2.01
N ARG A 38 8.33 12.62 -1.84
CA ARG A 38 8.66 13.47 -0.71
C ARG A 38 8.13 12.90 0.60
N ALA A 39 6.90 12.38 0.61
CA ALA A 39 6.27 11.76 1.77
C ALA A 39 6.77 10.33 2.06
N ARG A 40 7.40 9.68 1.08
CA ARG A 40 7.79 8.26 1.12
C ARG A 40 8.62 7.87 2.35
N PRO A 41 9.64 8.62 2.81
CA PRO A 41 10.39 8.25 4.01
C PRO A 41 9.52 8.23 5.27
N MET A 42 8.66 9.23 5.44
CA MET A 42 7.72 9.32 6.57
C MET A 42 6.71 8.18 6.54
N MET A 43 6.08 7.95 5.38
CA MET A 43 5.17 6.82 5.19
C MET A 43 5.85 5.49 5.47
N GLY A 44 7.14 5.37 5.14
CA GLY A 44 7.93 4.18 5.39
C GLY A 44 8.07 3.87 6.87
N GLU A 45 8.39 4.89 7.68
CA GLU A 45 8.48 4.72 9.13
C GLU A 45 7.11 4.47 9.77
N MET A 46 6.05 5.13 9.28
CA MET A 46 4.68 4.87 9.74
C MET A 46 4.24 3.44 9.45
N ALA A 47 4.51 2.94 8.24
CA ALA A 47 4.15 1.57 7.85
C ALA A 47 4.89 0.52 8.69
N LYS A 48 6.19 0.71 8.94
CA LYS A 48 6.97 -0.16 9.84
C LYS A 48 6.38 -0.18 11.24
N LYS A 49 6.07 1.01 11.79
CA LYS A 49 5.50 1.13 13.14
C LYS A 49 4.14 0.46 13.22
N ALA A 50 3.25 0.72 12.26
CA ALA A 50 1.94 0.09 12.20
C ALA A 50 2.03 -1.44 12.09
N PHE A 51 3.00 -1.96 11.32
CA PHE A 51 3.23 -3.39 11.22
C PHE A 51 3.73 -4.00 12.54
N ALA A 52 4.71 -3.36 13.19
CA ALA A 52 5.21 -3.79 14.50
C ALA A 52 4.10 -3.77 15.57
N GLU A 53 3.26 -2.73 15.60
CA GLU A 53 2.10 -2.65 16.48
C GLU A 53 1.05 -3.73 16.16
N GLY A 54 0.83 -4.04 14.88
CA GLY A 54 -0.03 -5.14 14.45
C GLY A 54 0.46 -6.51 14.95
N ILE A 55 1.77 -6.77 14.85
CA ILE A 55 2.40 -7.99 15.39
C ILE A 55 2.30 -8.03 16.92
N ALA A 56 2.53 -6.89 17.59
CA ALA A 56 2.46 -6.81 19.05
C ALA A 56 1.05 -7.13 19.57
N ASN A 57 0.01 -6.68 18.88
CA ASN A 57 -1.39 -6.85 19.27
C ASN A 57 -2.06 -8.12 18.71
N ALA A 58 -1.34 -8.96 17.95
CA ALA A 58 -1.88 -10.23 17.48
C ALA A 58 -2.28 -11.14 18.66
N ASP A 59 -3.37 -11.89 18.51
CA ASP A 59 -3.81 -12.85 19.53
C ASP A 59 -2.75 -13.94 19.71
N THR A 60 -2.18 -14.03 20.91
CA THR A 60 -1.11 -14.98 21.28
C THR A 60 -1.62 -16.14 22.13
N SER A 61 -2.94 -16.30 22.28
CA SER A 61 -3.54 -17.40 23.03
C SER A 61 -3.06 -18.79 22.58
N ASP A 62 -2.74 -18.95 21.29
CA ASP A 62 -2.16 -20.18 20.71
C ASP A 62 -0.77 -20.55 21.26
N PHE A 63 -0.06 -19.63 21.92
CA PHE A 63 1.24 -19.91 22.54
C PHE A 63 1.13 -20.39 24.00
N GLY A 64 -0.07 -20.54 24.55
CA GLY A 64 -0.29 -21.18 25.86
C GLY A 64 0.51 -20.56 27.01
N GLY A 65 0.85 -19.27 26.94
CA GLY A 65 1.66 -18.57 27.94
C GLY A 65 3.19 -18.74 27.81
N CYS A 66 3.69 -19.45 26.79
CA CYS A 66 5.13 -19.57 26.51
C CYS A 66 5.68 -18.26 25.93
N VAL A 67 6.09 -17.33 26.80
CA VAL A 67 6.62 -16.00 26.47
C VAL A 67 7.81 -16.07 25.49
N GLU A 68 8.64 -17.11 25.59
CA GLU A 68 9.79 -17.28 24.71
C GLU A 68 9.37 -17.57 23.25
N ALA A 69 8.39 -18.43 23.04
CA ALA A 69 7.87 -18.75 21.70
C ALA A 69 7.14 -17.55 21.07
N GLU A 70 6.36 -16.82 21.87
CA GLU A 70 5.69 -15.59 21.48
C GLU A 70 6.71 -14.51 21.06
N ARG A 71 7.71 -14.26 21.90
CA ARG A 71 8.76 -13.28 21.61
C ARG A 71 9.57 -13.66 20.37
N GLN A 72 9.89 -14.94 20.20
CA GLN A 72 10.60 -15.42 19.02
C GLN A 72 9.79 -15.21 17.75
N MET A 73 8.48 -15.53 17.77
CA MET A 73 7.58 -15.33 16.64
C MET A 73 7.59 -13.86 16.21
N ARG A 74 7.37 -12.95 17.16
CA ARG A 74 7.36 -11.50 16.89
C ARG A 74 8.68 -11.03 16.28
N THR A 75 9.79 -11.45 16.87
CA THR A 75 11.13 -11.09 16.41
C THR A 75 11.38 -11.56 14.98
N ASP A 76 11.00 -12.80 14.66
CA ASP A 76 11.18 -13.34 13.32
C ASP A 76 10.28 -12.64 12.29
N LEU A 77 9.02 -12.36 12.63
CA LEU A 77 8.13 -11.60 11.75
C LEU A 77 8.62 -10.17 11.53
N GLU A 78 9.07 -9.47 12.57
CA GLU A 78 9.64 -8.13 12.44
C GLU A 78 10.91 -8.13 11.57
N ARG A 79 11.79 -9.12 11.74
CA ARG A 79 13.03 -9.22 10.95
C ARG A 79 12.77 -9.59 9.49
N ASP A 80 11.94 -10.59 9.26
CA ASP A 80 11.84 -11.26 7.95
C ASP A 80 10.63 -10.79 7.14
N ALA A 81 9.51 -10.41 7.78
CA ALA A 81 8.31 -9.97 7.07
C ALA A 81 8.28 -8.46 6.81
N THR A 82 8.85 -7.63 7.71
CA THR A 82 8.88 -6.16 7.52
C THR A 82 9.48 -5.76 6.17
N PRO A 83 10.63 -6.30 5.70
CA PRO A 83 11.18 -5.94 4.38
C PRO A 83 10.21 -6.24 3.23
N LEU A 84 9.49 -7.36 3.29
CA LEU A 84 8.52 -7.76 2.28
C LEU A 84 7.28 -6.86 2.30
N VAL A 85 6.78 -6.52 3.49
CA VAL A 85 5.68 -5.56 3.68
C VAL A 85 6.06 -4.21 3.07
N MET A 86 7.27 -3.72 3.33
CA MET A 86 7.76 -2.46 2.78
C MET A 86 7.95 -2.52 1.26
N GLU A 87 8.43 -3.63 0.72
CA GLU A 87 8.53 -3.86 -0.72
C GLU A 87 7.16 -3.78 -1.40
N LEU A 88 6.15 -4.43 -0.82
CA LEU A 88 4.78 -4.43 -1.34
C LEU A 88 4.12 -3.05 -1.21
N PHE A 89 4.31 -2.39 -0.07
CA PHE A 89 3.77 -1.05 0.22
C PHE A 89 4.35 0.01 -0.73
N PHE A 90 5.61 -0.14 -1.15
CA PHE A 90 6.25 0.75 -2.13
C PHE A 90 6.38 0.16 -3.53
N SER A 91 5.58 -0.85 -3.85
CA SER A 91 5.51 -1.40 -5.20
C SER A 91 5.04 -0.33 -6.20
N THR A 92 5.45 -0.48 -7.46
CA THR A 92 5.02 0.42 -8.55
C THR A 92 3.50 0.53 -8.62
N GLU A 93 2.79 -0.58 -8.42
CA GLU A 93 1.34 -0.61 -8.43
C GLU A 93 0.74 0.19 -7.27
N MET A 94 1.24 0.01 -6.04
CA MET A 94 0.76 0.76 -4.88
C MET A 94 1.03 2.27 -5.04
N ARG A 95 2.20 2.60 -5.57
CA ARG A 95 2.56 3.97 -5.94
C ARG A 95 1.58 4.55 -6.96
N ASP A 96 1.30 3.85 -8.06
CA ASP A 96 0.38 4.32 -9.10
C ASP A 96 -1.02 4.58 -8.52
N ARG A 97 -1.48 3.73 -7.60
CA ARG A 97 -2.77 3.92 -6.91
C ARG A 97 -2.73 5.14 -5.99
N MET A 98 -1.64 5.34 -5.26
CA MET A 98 -1.49 6.53 -4.41
C MET A 98 -1.45 7.82 -5.23
N GLU A 99 -0.70 7.84 -6.33
CA GLU A 99 -0.66 8.96 -7.27
C GLU A 99 -2.07 9.27 -7.79
N GLN A 100 -2.85 8.25 -8.14
CA GLN A 100 -4.22 8.42 -8.59
C GLN A 100 -5.15 8.97 -7.50
N ILE A 101 -4.98 8.54 -6.25
CA ILE A 101 -5.74 9.09 -5.11
C ILE A 101 -5.41 10.56 -4.90
N LEU A 102 -4.12 10.92 -4.96
CA LEU A 102 -3.68 12.30 -4.82
C LEU A 102 -4.27 13.20 -5.90
N VAL A 103 -4.26 12.78 -7.16
CA VAL A 103 -4.88 13.52 -8.29
C VAL A 103 -6.41 13.58 -8.17
N ASP A 104 -7.05 12.54 -7.61
CA ASP A 104 -8.51 12.53 -7.42
C ASP A 104 -8.94 13.46 -6.27
N VAL A 105 -8.08 13.70 -5.26
CA VAL A 105 -8.42 14.48 -4.06
C VAL A 105 -7.96 15.93 -4.15
N PHE A 106 -6.75 16.17 -4.64
CA PHE A 106 -6.11 17.49 -4.63
C PHE A 106 -6.05 18.11 -6.02
N ASP A 107 -6.16 19.44 -6.07
CA ASP A 107 -5.89 20.20 -7.29
C ASP A 107 -4.37 20.39 -7.51
N ALA A 108 -4.00 20.92 -8.68
CA ALA A 108 -2.60 21.11 -9.06
C ALA A 108 -1.82 22.03 -8.10
N ASP A 109 -2.44 23.06 -7.52
CA ASP A 109 -1.78 23.99 -6.60
C ASP A 109 -1.50 23.32 -5.25
N GLN A 110 -2.46 22.55 -4.74
CA GLN A 110 -2.30 21.72 -3.54
C GLN A 110 -1.21 20.65 -3.74
N LEU A 111 -1.21 19.98 -4.90
CA LEU A 111 -0.17 18.98 -5.22
C LEU A 111 1.22 19.62 -5.32
N LYS A 112 1.32 20.84 -5.84
CA LYS A 112 2.57 21.60 -5.87
C LYS A 112 3.08 21.92 -4.47
N ILE A 113 2.22 22.41 -3.58
CA ILE A 113 2.59 22.67 -2.17
C ILE A 113 3.12 21.38 -1.52
N ALA A 114 2.42 20.26 -1.72
CA ALA A 114 2.84 18.97 -1.18
C ALA A 114 4.19 18.47 -1.77
N ALA A 115 4.39 18.65 -3.08
CA ALA A 115 5.65 18.31 -3.76
C ALA A 115 6.84 19.14 -3.24
N ASP A 116 6.60 20.41 -2.91
CA ASP A 116 7.58 21.32 -2.30
C ASP A 116 7.83 21.01 -0.80
N GLY A 117 7.06 20.09 -0.21
CA GLY A 117 7.16 19.67 1.19
C GLY A 117 6.35 20.51 2.18
N GLY A 118 5.42 21.32 1.68
CA GLY A 118 4.42 22.02 2.48
C GLY A 118 3.22 21.15 2.83
N ASP A 119 2.37 21.65 3.72
CA ASP A 119 1.09 21.05 4.07
C ASP A 119 -0.03 21.71 3.24
N PRO A 120 -0.60 21.03 2.23
CA PRO A 120 -1.63 21.62 1.39
C PRO A 120 -2.91 21.86 2.20
N PRO A 121 -3.53 23.05 2.11
CA PRO A 121 -4.80 23.30 2.78
C PRO A 121 -5.85 22.34 2.23
N SER A 122 -6.57 21.61 3.09
CA SER A 122 -7.60 20.65 2.66
C SER A 122 -8.98 21.04 3.18
N THR A 123 -10.00 20.78 2.37
CA THR A 123 -11.40 20.93 2.81
C THR A 123 -11.86 19.67 3.55
N PRO A 124 -12.90 19.76 4.42
CA PRO A 124 -13.47 18.58 5.07
C PRO A 124 -13.93 17.49 4.10
N GLU A 125 -14.38 17.88 2.90
CA GLU A 125 -14.74 16.94 1.84
C GLU A 125 -13.53 16.21 1.27
N GLN A 126 -12.43 16.93 1.02
CA GLN A 126 -11.17 16.32 0.58
C GLN A 126 -10.61 15.38 1.64
N THR A 127 -10.64 15.76 2.93
CA THR A 127 -10.21 14.89 4.03
C THR A 127 -11.03 13.61 4.10
N ARG A 128 -12.35 13.70 3.95
CA ARG A 128 -13.25 12.53 3.93
C ARG A 128 -12.97 11.63 2.72
N LYS A 129 -12.87 12.21 1.52
CA LYS A 129 -12.56 11.47 0.29
C LYS A 129 -11.21 10.76 0.39
N MET A 130 -10.21 11.43 0.94
CA MET A 130 -8.90 10.85 1.21
C MET A 130 -9.00 9.64 2.15
N GLY A 131 -9.74 9.77 3.26
CA GLY A 131 -10.01 8.67 4.19
C GLY A 131 -10.66 7.46 3.53
N GLU A 132 -11.75 7.66 2.78
CA GLU A 132 -12.46 6.59 2.05
C GLU A 132 -11.54 5.88 1.04
N ARG A 133 -10.68 6.63 0.33
CA ARG A 133 -9.71 6.07 -0.61
C ARG A 133 -8.60 5.28 0.08
N PHE A 134 -8.12 5.77 1.23
CA PHE A 134 -7.12 5.06 2.03
C PHE A 134 -7.67 3.77 2.63
N GLU A 135 -8.93 3.75 3.08
CA GLU A 135 -9.57 2.51 3.56
C GLU A 135 -9.61 1.43 2.48
N GLN A 136 -10.01 1.81 1.26
CA GLN A 136 -10.01 0.91 0.10
C GLN A 136 -8.59 0.40 -0.20
N LEU A 137 -7.61 1.32 -0.23
CA LEU A 137 -6.22 0.98 -0.49
C LEU A 137 -5.64 0.03 0.57
N SER A 138 -5.99 0.26 1.84
CA SER A 138 -5.58 -0.56 2.98
C SER A 138 -6.15 -1.97 2.88
N ALA A 139 -7.44 -2.12 2.55
CA ALA A 139 -8.08 -3.42 2.35
C ALA A 139 -7.41 -4.21 1.21
N ASP A 140 -7.14 -3.56 0.09
CA ASP A 140 -6.46 -4.20 -1.05
C ASP A 140 -5.02 -4.58 -0.71
N PHE A 141 -4.31 -3.75 0.06
CA PHE A 141 -2.97 -4.05 0.54
C PHE A 141 -2.96 -5.26 1.47
N GLN A 142 -3.91 -5.34 2.41
CA GLN A 142 -4.06 -6.49 3.30
C GLN A 142 -4.38 -7.77 2.52
N GLN A 143 -5.27 -7.69 1.54
CA GLN A 143 -5.57 -8.82 0.66
C GLN A 143 -4.31 -9.28 -0.10
N ARG A 144 -3.50 -8.34 -0.60
CA ARG A 144 -2.25 -8.67 -1.28
C ARG A 144 -1.22 -9.29 -0.34
N LEU A 145 -1.09 -8.78 0.88
CA LEU A 145 -0.21 -9.36 1.91
C LEU A 145 -0.60 -10.81 2.18
N ALA A 146 -1.89 -11.10 2.32
CA ALA A 146 -2.41 -12.45 2.55
C ALA A 146 -2.21 -13.40 1.34
N GLN A 147 -2.02 -12.85 0.15
CA GLN A 147 -1.82 -13.62 -1.09
C GLN A 147 -0.35 -13.69 -1.54
N ASP A 148 0.55 -12.88 -0.96
CA ASP A 148 1.97 -12.91 -1.34
C ASP A 148 2.63 -14.19 -0.78
N PRO A 149 3.11 -15.09 -1.65
CA PRO A 149 3.64 -16.38 -1.21
C PRO A 149 4.91 -16.24 -0.36
N ARG A 150 5.67 -15.14 -0.50
CA ARG A 150 6.88 -14.87 0.29
C ARG A 150 6.49 -14.46 1.71
N VAL A 151 5.48 -13.62 1.85
CA VAL A 151 4.93 -13.24 3.17
C VAL A 151 4.38 -14.48 3.88
N MET A 152 3.57 -15.28 3.19
CA MET A 152 3.01 -16.52 3.74
C MET A 152 4.09 -17.53 4.14
N LYS A 153 5.16 -17.64 3.33
CA LYS A 153 6.31 -18.48 3.66
C LYS A 153 7.01 -18.02 4.94
N VAL A 154 7.29 -16.72 5.09
CA VAL A 154 7.91 -16.18 6.31
C VAL A 154 7.04 -16.44 7.54
N ILE A 155 5.72 -16.24 7.44
CA ILE A 155 4.78 -16.52 8.53
C ILE A 155 4.84 -18.01 8.92
N ALA A 156 4.77 -18.91 7.94
CA ALA A 156 4.82 -20.34 8.18
C ALA A 156 6.16 -20.80 8.80
N GLU A 157 7.28 -20.28 8.31
CA GLU A 157 8.61 -20.60 8.85
C GLU A 157 8.78 -20.09 10.29
N SER A 158 8.31 -18.88 10.59
CA SER A 158 8.30 -18.33 11.95
C SER A 158 7.40 -19.15 12.89
N ALA A 159 6.23 -19.59 12.40
CA ALA A 159 5.33 -20.48 13.15
C ALA A 159 5.98 -21.82 13.48
N LEU A 160 6.67 -22.44 12.52
CA LEU A 160 7.38 -23.70 12.75
C LEU A 160 8.49 -23.55 13.79
N ARG A 161 9.26 -22.45 13.75
CA ARG A 161 10.31 -22.17 14.73
C ARG A 161 9.73 -21.97 16.13
N SER A 162 8.67 -21.18 16.26
CA SER A 162 8.03 -20.93 17.56
C SER A 162 7.29 -22.16 18.10
N GLN A 163 6.74 -23.02 17.25
CA GLN A 163 6.13 -24.28 17.70
C GLN A 163 7.17 -25.24 18.31
N ALA A 164 8.41 -25.25 17.81
CA ALA A 164 9.47 -26.04 18.41
C ALA A 164 9.82 -25.56 19.84
N LEU A 165 9.76 -24.24 20.08
CA LEU A 165 9.93 -23.66 21.41
C LEU A 165 8.73 -23.90 22.33
N LEU A 166 7.50 -23.82 21.79
CA LEU A 166 6.28 -24.13 22.54
C LEU A 166 6.31 -25.56 23.10
N LYS A 167 6.71 -26.54 22.29
CA LYS A 167 6.88 -27.93 22.75
C LYS A 167 7.91 -28.06 23.87
N GLN A 168 8.96 -27.24 23.85
CA GLN A 168 9.97 -27.22 24.92
C GLN A 168 9.43 -26.60 26.20
N CYS A 169 8.65 -25.51 26.11
CA CYS A 169 7.95 -24.91 27.25
C CYS A 169 7.01 -25.94 27.90
N GLN A 170 6.16 -26.59 27.12
CA GLN A 170 5.19 -27.59 27.61
C GLN A 170 5.88 -28.78 28.30
N ALA A 171 6.95 -29.30 27.71
CA ALA A 171 7.70 -30.40 28.32
C ALA A 171 8.40 -30.02 29.65
N ARG A 172 8.68 -28.72 29.88
CA ARG A 172 9.24 -28.22 31.14
C ARG A 172 8.17 -28.01 32.21
N ASP A 173 6.93 -27.72 31.83
CA ASP A 173 5.82 -27.49 32.77
C ASP A 173 5.19 -28.81 33.26
N GLU A 174 5.37 -29.91 32.53
CA GLU A 174 4.87 -31.25 32.87
C GLU A 174 5.83 -32.10 33.73
N GLY A 175 7.07 -31.63 33.97
CA GLY A 175 8.12 -32.35 34.70
C GLY A 175 8.51 -31.70 36.02
#